data_AF-A0A5J4W6T1-F1
#
_entry.id   AF-A0A5J4W6T1-F1
#
_cell.length_a   1.000
_cell.length_b   1.000
_cell.length_c   1.000
_cell.angle_alpha   90.00
_cell.angle_beta   90.00
_cell.angle_gamma   90.00
#
_symmetry.space_group_name_H-M   'P 1'
#
loop_
_entity.id
_entity.type
_entity.pdbx_description
1 polymer ?
#
loop_
_entity_poly.entity_id
_entity_poly.type
_entity_poly.pdbx_seq_one_letter_code
_entity_poly.pdbx_strand_id
1 'polypeptide(L)'
;MFHTQIFFLLLLSLSVAFGENSSLSNSESSSHHNSAHTFPNEFIHATSHIQSNAPCRLNVSQYNTGSNPKTVTSALQSSCSDGYEISLLDSIHYEYVTINKTKNIPQTADQAKKKVIDFFKGSSSTYRNSIYYSFVIDGKVDTNGYIDLEIAQEYCKSKTELTLDCICDTYSVSYPLAFCLRDKLCITDLIHQPIDECPCQSTADPRANDTCPAYCIRGYVTSDCICDTNLSSYPVESYCPCLATGDPRAGGVCPAYCVKGQVTSECVCDYYIPDFTIAQCQTEKKCKFDLADQTNTTCPCLTTGDPRAGYGQCPAYCTAKDQPSQSCICDSNPSAQYPPQTCQSEKKCTQSSNSTVTKDSCTCSGSNYPTGCKCPTDSSQLNGIPQNRCECLKTGDPRANGICPAYCIKGQVTANCECDINSTTYPLSNCQKEKLCVTDLINQPNTTCPCLPTGDPRAGKGQCPSYCIKDQVNESCICDTNIPGYTVAQCQIEYQCKYNLASQTNATCPCLSTSDPRAGYGQCPAYCTSKDYPSQSCVCDSNPNASYPYSTCQSEKKCNVSSSSTVTKDSCTCSGSNHPTGCRCPSETTQLTG
;
A
#
# COMPACT_ATOMS: atom_id res chain seq x y z
N MET A 1 -39.86 12.45 78.50
CA MET A 1 -39.89 13.50 79.53
C MET A 1 -39.08 14.65 78.97
N PHE A 2 -39.74 15.78 78.63
CA PHE A 2 -39.25 17.15 78.37
C PHE A 2 -37.93 17.33 77.55
N HIS A 3 -37.79 18.19 76.54
CA HIS A 3 -38.62 19.22 75.90
C HIS A 3 -37.83 19.75 74.67
N THR A 4 -38.57 20.21 73.64
CA THR A 4 -38.27 21.32 72.68
C THR A 4 -36.95 21.35 71.87
N GLN A 5 -36.92 21.28 70.52
CA GLN A 5 -37.55 22.08 69.43
C GLN A 5 -36.96 23.51 69.23
N ILE A 6 -36.53 23.79 67.98
CA ILE A 6 -36.90 24.98 67.14
C ILE A 6 -36.16 26.31 67.41
N PHE A 7 -35.72 27.15 66.45
CA PHE A 7 -35.90 27.30 65.00
C PHE A 7 -34.84 28.29 64.43
N PHE A 8 -34.52 28.14 63.12
CA PHE A 8 -34.38 29.16 62.05
C PHE A 8 -33.61 30.49 62.29
N LEU A 9 -33.10 31.25 61.32
CA LEU A 9 -33.36 31.51 59.90
C LEU A 9 -32.02 32.13 59.40
N LEU A 10 -31.45 31.78 58.23
CA LEU A 10 -31.52 32.59 57.00
C LEU A 10 -31.17 34.08 57.25
N LEU A 11 -30.26 34.76 56.56
CA LEU A 11 -29.97 34.74 55.13
C LEU A 11 -28.98 35.89 54.83
N LEU A 12 -28.29 35.76 53.69
CA LEU A 12 -27.88 36.82 52.74
C LEU A 12 -27.01 37.99 53.29
N SER A 13 -26.07 38.57 52.56
CA SER A 13 -25.33 38.30 51.33
C SER A 13 -24.74 39.66 50.93
N LEU A 14 -23.71 39.61 50.08
CA LEU A 14 -23.40 40.63 49.08
C LEU A 14 -22.93 42.01 49.59
N SER A 15 -21.60 42.13 49.65
CA SER A 15 -20.78 42.83 48.66
C SER A 15 -21.03 44.31 48.29
N VAL A 16 -19.87 44.99 48.14
CA VAL A 16 -19.48 46.03 47.15
C VAL A 16 -19.42 47.50 47.61
N ALA A 17 -18.34 48.14 47.11
CA ALA A 17 -18.07 49.56 46.84
C ALA A 17 -17.67 50.45 48.03
N PHE A 18 -16.75 51.42 47.89
CA PHE A 18 -16.49 52.36 46.78
C PHE A 18 -14.96 52.56 46.53
N GLY A 19 -14.48 53.05 45.38
CA GLY A 19 -15.20 53.67 44.28
C GLY A 19 -14.34 54.04 43.05
N GLU A 20 -15.06 54.12 41.92
CA GLU A 20 -15.05 55.10 40.82
C GLU A 20 -13.72 55.68 40.28
N ASN A 21 -13.39 55.34 39.01
CA ASN A 21 -13.44 56.16 37.78
C ASN A 21 -12.51 57.40 37.80
N SER A 22 -11.55 57.63 36.90
CA SER A 22 -11.53 57.41 35.45
C SER A 22 -10.09 57.56 34.90
N SER A 23 -9.79 56.84 33.81
CA SER A 23 -8.88 57.19 32.71
C SER A 23 -7.53 57.90 33.00
N LEU A 24 -6.40 57.26 32.69
CA LEU A 24 -5.38 57.75 31.74
C LEU A 24 -4.14 56.82 31.71
N SER A 25 -3.82 56.37 30.49
CA SER A 25 -2.49 56.08 29.90
C SER A 25 -1.30 55.59 30.75
N ASN A 26 -0.73 54.47 30.29
CA ASN A 26 0.71 54.16 30.10
C ASN A 26 1.77 54.97 30.87
N SER A 27 2.60 54.27 31.64
CA SER A 27 4.08 54.32 31.62
C SER A 27 4.60 53.50 32.82
N GLU A 28 5.23 52.36 32.56
CA GLU A 28 6.68 52.15 32.58
C GLU A 28 7.36 52.20 33.96
N SER A 29 7.98 51.05 34.28
CA SER A 29 9.34 50.90 34.80
C SER A 29 9.60 50.84 36.32
N SER A 30 10.05 49.64 36.70
CA SER A 30 11.16 49.28 37.61
C SER A 30 11.29 49.97 38.98
N SER A 31 11.42 49.15 40.03
CA SER A 31 12.66 49.11 40.83
C SER A 31 12.63 48.01 41.89
N HIS A 32 13.79 47.39 42.06
CA HIS A 32 14.16 46.45 43.11
C HIS A 32 13.95 47.04 44.51
N HIS A 33 13.50 46.20 45.46
CA HIS A 33 13.90 46.33 46.86
C HIS A 33 14.04 44.95 47.53
N ASN A 34 15.28 44.65 47.92
CA ASN A 34 15.63 43.65 48.93
C ASN A 34 15.02 44.05 50.28
N SER A 35 14.50 43.08 51.04
CA SER A 35 14.53 43.14 52.50
C SER A 35 14.44 41.74 53.10
N ALA A 36 15.47 41.42 53.87
CA ALA A 36 15.54 40.27 54.76
C ALA A 36 14.51 40.40 55.88
N HIS A 37 13.84 39.30 56.21
CA HIS A 37 13.05 39.18 57.43
C HIS A 37 13.58 38.05 58.30
N THR A 38 14.24 38.47 59.37
CA THR A 38 14.53 37.73 60.60
C THR A 38 13.23 37.20 61.21
N PHE A 39 13.18 35.91 61.54
CA PHE A 39 12.07 35.32 62.30
C PHE A 39 12.44 35.17 63.80
N PRO A 40 11.46 35.21 64.72
CA PRO A 40 11.68 35.31 66.15
C PRO A 40 12.03 33.96 66.78
N ASN A 41 13.04 33.95 67.66
CA ASN A 41 13.37 32.83 68.53
C ASN A 41 12.34 32.72 69.67
N GLU A 42 11.54 31.65 69.69
CA GLU A 42 10.88 31.19 70.91
C GLU A 42 11.77 30.16 71.62
N PHE A 43 12.17 30.51 72.84
CA PHE A 43 12.92 29.68 73.76
C PHE A 43 12.00 28.65 74.41
N ILE A 44 12.32 27.36 74.31
CA ILE A 44 11.73 26.34 75.18
C ILE A 44 12.71 26.01 76.31
N HIS A 45 12.34 26.42 77.51
CA HIS A 45 12.95 26.00 78.77
C HIS A 45 12.59 24.54 79.06
N ALA A 46 13.58 23.73 79.43
CA ALA A 46 13.37 22.34 79.84
C ALA A 46 12.53 22.29 81.13
N THR A 47 11.29 21.81 81.03
CA THR A 47 10.51 21.38 82.19
C THR A 47 10.58 19.86 82.30
N SER A 48 11.02 19.42 83.48
CA SER A 48 11.21 18.04 83.89
C SER A 48 9.89 17.27 83.97
N HIS A 49 9.56 16.52 82.93
CA HIS A 49 8.85 15.24 83.01
C HIS A 49 8.92 14.54 81.65
N ILE A 50 9.96 13.72 81.43
CA ILE A 50 10.04 12.86 80.25
C ILE A 50 9.23 11.60 80.56
N GLN A 51 8.08 11.44 79.88
CA GLN A 51 7.37 10.16 79.80
C GLN A 51 8.32 9.15 79.13
N SER A 52 8.46 7.94 79.69
CA SER A 52 9.31 6.91 79.08
C SER A 52 8.89 6.70 77.63
N ASN A 53 9.86 6.67 76.71
CA ASN A 53 9.73 6.59 75.25
C ASN A 53 9.70 7.93 74.47
N ALA A 54 10.52 8.93 74.84
CA ALA A 54 10.67 10.16 74.03
C ALA A 54 12.15 10.42 73.66
N PRO A 55 12.47 10.71 72.38
CA PRO A 55 13.84 10.95 71.95
C PRO A 55 14.38 12.27 72.51
N CYS A 56 15.70 12.36 72.71
CA CYS A 56 16.35 13.59 73.13
C CYS A 56 16.33 14.61 71.98
N ARG A 57 15.60 15.72 72.19
CA ARG A 57 15.51 16.83 71.24
C ARG A 57 16.67 17.80 71.44
N LEU A 58 17.51 17.97 70.43
CA LEU A 58 18.71 18.80 70.48
C LEU A 58 18.79 19.72 69.27
N ASN A 59 19.00 21.01 69.51
CA ASN A 59 19.21 21.99 68.46
C ASN A 59 20.71 22.25 68.29
N VAL A 60 21.23 21.98 67.09
CA VAL A 60 22.64 22.15 66.74
C VAL A 60 22.80 23.36 65.82
N SER A 61 23.71 24.25 66.20
CA SER A 61 24.16 25.37 65.38
C SER A 61 25.63 25.65 65.68
N GLN A 62 26.40 25.95 64.64
CA GLN A 62 27.80 26.39 64.76
C GLN A 62 27.93 27.72 65.54
N TYR A 63 26.84 28.47 65.66
CA TYR A 63 26.75 29.75 66.37
C TYR A 63 26.18 29.64 67.79
N ASN A 64 25.82 28.43 68.27
CA ASN A 64 25.27 28.25 69.62
C ASN A 64 26.23 28.79 70.69
N THR A 65 25.71 29.54 71.66
CA THR A 65 26.43 29.96 72.88
C THR A 65 25.71 29.42 74.11
N GLY A 66 26.37 28.58 74.92
CA GLY A 66 25.78 27.96 76.11
C GLY A 66 25.83 26.43 76.09
N SER A 67 24.89 25.77 76.78
CA SER A 67 24.85 24.31 77.00
C SER A 67 24.41 23.47 75.81
N ASN A 68 23.90 24.10 74.74
CA ASN A 68 23.45 23.40 73.54
C ASN A 68 24.64 22.96 72.68
N PRO A 69 24.59 21.77 72.07
CA PRO A 69 25.67 21.25 71.25
C PRO A 69 25.94 22.14 70.04
N LYS A 70 27.23 22.36 69.76
CA LYS A 70 27.69 23.09 68.55
C LYS A 70 27.80 22.19 67.32
N THR A 71 27.86 20.88 67.52
CA THR A 71 28.02 19.84 66.48
C THR A 71 27.09 18.66 66.78
N VAL A 72 26.56 17.98 65.77
CA VAL A 72 25.85 16.68 65.91
C VAL A 72 26.74 15.68 66.65
N THR A 73 28.06 15.69 66.45
CA THR A 73 28.95 14.79 67.23
C THR A 73 28.85 15.05 68.73
N SER A 74 28.82 16.31 69.17
CA SER A 74 28.64 16.65 70.59
C SER A 74 27.22 16.34 71.08
N ALA A 75 26.22 16.46 70.21
CA ALA A 75 24.84 16.06 70.51
C ALA A 75 24.74 14.55 70.78
N LEU A 76 25.40 13.73 69.95
CA LEU A 76 25.43 12.27 70.05
C LEU A 76 26.27 11.73 71.21
N GLN A 77 27.15 12.54 71.81
CA GLN A 77 27.89 12.17 73.03
C GLN A 77 27.05 12.28 74.30
N SER A 78 25.91 12.97 74.25
CA SER A 78 25.00 13.10 75.38
C SER A 78 24.22 11.80 75.55
N SER A 79 24.24 11.16 76.72
CA SER A 79 23.57 9.87 76.92
C SER A 79 22.04 10.00 76.78
N CYS A 80 21.46 9.35 75.77
CA CYS A 80 20.01 9.27 75.60
C CYS A 80 19.51 7.82 75.55
N SER A 81 18.40 7.52 76.25
CA SER A 81 17.85 6.17 76.37
C SER A 81 17.03 5.72 75.16
N ASP A 82 16.31 6.65 74.51
CA ASP A 82 15.25 6.32 73.53
C ASP A 82 15.51 6.88 72.11
N GLY A 83 16.73 7.38 71.85
CA GLY A 83 17.16 7.93 70.55
C GLY A 83 17.27 9.45 70.52
N TYR A 84 17.64 10.02 69.37
CA TYR A 84 17.93 11.46 69.21
C TYR A 84 17.05 12.07 68.12
N GLU A 85 16.56 13.28 68.38
CA GLU A 85 15.92 14.15 67.39
C GLU A 85 16.76 15.43 67.32
N ILE A 86 17.56 15.57 66.26
CA ILE A 86 18.51 16.68 66.13
C ILE A 86 18.05 17.63 65.02
N SER A 87 17.87 18.91 65.37
CA SER A 87 17.53 19.97 64.44
C SER A 87 18.75 20.84 64.15
N LEU A 88 19.18 20.88 62.89
CA LEU A 88 20.22 21.80 62.43
C LEU A 88 19.60 23.17 62.15
N LEU A 89 20.04 24.21 62.86
CA LEU A 89 19.45 25.55 62.75
C LEU A 89 20.17 26.46 61.74
N ASP A 90 21.35 26.07 61.26
CA ASP A 90 22.12 26.87 60.30
C ASP A 90 21.63 26.64 58.87
N SER A 91 21.60 27.70 58.05
CA SER A 91 21.26 27.60 56.61
C SER A 91 22.24 26.76 55.81
N ILE A 92 23.49 26.66 56.27
CA ILE A 92 24.53 25.76 55.77
C ILE A 92 25.35 25.27 56.98
N HIS A 93 25.28 23.97 57.27
CA HIS A 93 25.99 23.32 58.38
C HIS A 93 26.91 22.22 57.84
N TYR A 94 28.21 22.29 58.12
CA TYR A 94 29.17 21.24 57.76
C TYR A 94 29.83 20.69 59.00
N GLU A 95 29.78 19.38 59.17
CA GLU A 95 30.52 18.70 60.22
C GLU A 95 30.88 17.27 59.84
N TYR A 96 31.78 16.67 60.62
CA TYR A 96 32.27 15.31 60.39
C TYR A 96 31.97 14.46 61.63
N VAL A 97 31.22 13.38 61.44
CA VAL A 97 31.00 12.38 62.48
C VAL A 97 31.97 11.23 62.26
N THR A 98 32.86 10.99 63.23
CA THR A 98 33.84 9.89 63.13
C THR A 98 33.21 8.59 63.63
N ILE A 99 33.11 7.59 62.75
CA ILE A 99 32.63 6.25 63.10
C ILE A 99 33.83 5.31 63.16
N ASN A 100 34.24 4.91 64.36
CA ASN A 100 35.32 3.93 64.54
C ASN A 100 34.83 2.53 64.11
N LYS A 101 35.36 2.00 63.00
CA LYS A 101 35.10 0.61 62.57
C LYS A 101 36.17 -0.35 63.08
N THR A 102 35.76 -1.48 63.64
CA THR A 102 36.62 -2.66 63.77
C THR A 102 36.57 -3.47 62.46
N LYS A 103 37.72 -3.52 61.76
CA LYS A 103 38.09 -4.36 60.60
C LYS A 103 37.72 -3.90 59.17
N ASN A 104 38.74 -3.96 58.30
CA ASN A 104 38.76 -3.62 56.87
C ASN A 104 37.91 -4.57 56.01
N ILE A 105 36.81 -4.06 55.46
CA ILE A 105 36.15 -4.63 54.27
C ILE A 105 35.74 -3.46 53.36
N PRO A 106 36.15 -3.42 52.08
CA PRO A 106 35.69 -2.42 51.12
C PRO A 106 34.16 -2.50 50.98
N GLN A 107 33.46 -1.37 51.05
CA GLN A 107 32.00 -1.29 50.86
C GLN A 107 31.71 -0.76 49.45
N THR A 108 30.71 -1.31 48.75
CA THR A 108 30.31 -0.71 47.47
C THR A 108 29.60 0.64 47.70
N ALA A 109 29.65 1.54 46.71
CA ALA A 109 29.00 2.85 46.79
C ALA A 109 27.50 2.75 47.15
N ASP A 110 26.80 1.75 46.62
CA ASP A 110 25.38 1.53 46.93
C ASP A 110 25.14 1.04 48.36
N GLN A 111 26.04 0.23 48.91
CA GLN A 111 25.96 -0.20 50.31
C GLN A 111 26.26 0.95 51.27
N ALA A 112 27.21 1.81 50.91
CA ALA A 112 27.52 3.03 51.65
C ALA A 112 26.34 4.00 51.60
N LYS A 113 25.79 4.27 50.42
CA LYS A 113 24.61 5.12 50.22
C LYS A 113 23.40 4.61 51.00
N LYS A 114 23.10 3.31 50.93
CA LYS A 114 21.97 2.72 51.64
C LYS A 114 22.11 2.84 53.16
N LYS A 115 23.32 2.65 53.70
CA LYS A 115 23.56 2.85 55.15
C LYS A 115 23.37 4.29 55.58
N VAL A 116 23.74 5.27 54.74
CA VAL A 116 23.50 6.68 55.05
C VAL A 116 22.01 7.01 54.94
N ILE A 117 21.29 6.48 53.95
CA ILE A 117 19.82 6.60 53.86
C ILE A 117 19.14 6.00 55.09
N ASP A 118 19.53 4.78 55.49
CA ASP A 118 18.99 4.12 56.67
C ASP A 118 19.33 4.89 57.96
N PHE A 119 20.49 5.56 58.03
CA PHE A 119 20.89 6.39 59.16
C PHE A 119 20.02 7.65 59.31
N PHE A 120 19.61 8.26 58.19
CA PHE A 120 18.73 9.44 58.17
C PHE A 120 17.25 9.09 57.92
N LYS A 121 16.86 7.84 58.13
CA LYS A 121 15.49 7.39 57.90
C LYS A 121 14.54 8.09 58.89
N GLY A 122 13.53 8.77 58.36
CA GLY A 122 12.58 9.58 59.14
C GLY A 122 12.96 11.05 59.26
N SER A 123 14.11 11.47 58.72
CA SER A 123 14.47 12.87 58.55
C SER A 123 13.87 13.43 57.25
N SER A 124 13.52 14.72 57.25
CA SER A 124 13.06 15.46 56.07
C SER A 124 13.98 16.66 55.79
N SER A 125 13.99 17.14 54.55
CA SER A 125 14.79 18.31 54.14
C SER A 125 13.98 19.19 53.22
N THR A 126 14.16 20.52 53.27
CA THR A 126 13.58 21.43 52.28
C THR A 126 14.44 21.58 51.01
N TYR A 127 15.63 20.95 50.96
CA TYR A 127 16.59 21.05 49.86
C TYR A 127 17.02 19.67 49.32
N ARG A 128 17.21 19.60 47.98
CA ARG A 128 17.88 18.46 47.32
C ARG A 128 19.38 18.47 47.56
N ASN A 129 19.99 17.30 47.45
CA ASN A 129 21.36 16.96 47.79
C ASN A 129 21.72 17.43 49.21
N SER A 130 20.74 17.40 50.11
CA SER A 130 20.84 17.96 51.46
C SER A 130 21.89 17.28 52.31
N ILE A 131 22.23 16.03 52.00
CA ILE A 131 23.26 15.29 52.71
C ILE A 131 24.35 14.88 51.73
N TYR A 132 25.53 15.46 51.88
CA TYR A 132 26.75 14.95 51.27
C TYR A 132 27.40 13.93 52.21
N TYR A 133 27.77 12.76 51.70
CA TYR A 133 28.54 11.77 52.45
C TYR A 133 29.86 11.48 51.75
N SER A 134 30.90 11.23 52.54
CA SER A 134 32.22 10.83 52.05
C SER A 134 32.84 9.84 53.03
N PHE A 135 33.12 8.63 52.56
CA PHE A 135 33.81 7.60 53.33
C PHE A 135 35.30 7.63 52.99
N VAL A 136 36.15 7.75 54.00
CA VAL A 136 37.61 7.83 53.85
C VAL A 136 38.26 6.66 54.60
N ILE A 137 39.13 5.91 53.91
CA ILE A 137 39.88 4.77 54.46
C ILE A 137 41.38 5.06 54.23
N ASP A 138 42.19 4.98 55.29
CA ASP A 138 43.64 5.22 55.27
C ASP A 138 44.06 6.53 54.55
N GLY A 139 43.26 7.58 54.73
CA GLY A 139 43.50 8.90 54.14
C GLY A 139 43.09 9.05 52.67
N LYS A 140 42.46 8.03 52.06
CA LYS A 140 41.91 8.09 50.69
C LYS A 140 40.38 7.98 50.70
N VAL A 141 39.72 8.77 49.85
CA VAL A 141 38.25 8.71 49.68
C VAL A 141 37.90 7.40 48.97
N ASP A 142 37.12 6.56 49.64
CA ASP A 142 36.64 5.27 49.15
C ASP A 142 35.36 5.45 48.31
N THR A 143 34.40 6.23 48.81
CA THR A 143 33.18 6.60 48.07
C THR A 143 32.56 7.87 48.64
N ASN A 144 31.93 8.68 47.79
CA ASN A 144 31.19 9.86 48.19
C ASN A 144 29.95 10.07 47.30
N GLY A 145 29.03 10.92 47.75
CA GLY A 145 27.86 11.29 46.98
C GLY A 145 26.86 12.11 47.78
N TYR A 146 25.72 12.38 47.16
CA TYR A 146 24.62 13.11 47.79
C TYR A 146 23.39 12.23 48.00
N ILE A 147 22.63 12.55 49.04
CA ILE A 147 21.35 11.93 49.40
C ILE A 147 20.30 13.02 49.60
N ASP A 148 19.12 12.77 49.03
CA ASP A 148 17.91 13.55 49.21
C ASP A 148 17.09 12.96 50.38
N LEU A 149 16.68 13.79 51.34
CA LEU A 149 15.62 13.44 52.29
C LEU A 149 14.24 13.82 51.71
N GLU A 150 13.13 13.31 52.27
CA GLU A 150 11.78 13.68 51.80
C GLU A 150 11.57 15.21 51.84
N ILE A 151 11.24 15.83 50.68
CA ILE A 151 11.16 17.28 50.50
C ILE A 151 9.72 17.80 50.53
N ALA A 152 9.47 18.84 51.33
CA ALA A 152 8.14 19.36 51.66
C ALA A 152 7.47 20.28 50.60
N GLN A 153 8.07 20.50 49.42
CA GLN A 153 7.43 21.21 48.30
C GLN A 153 7.52 20.39 47.01
N GLU A 154 6.36 20.10 46.39
CA GLU A 154 6.28 19.30 45.17
C GLU A 154 6.52 20.15 43.91
N TYR A 155 7.52 19.76 43.13
CA TYR A 155 7.77 20.32 41.79
C TYR A 155 6.89 19.64 40.75
N CYS A 156 6.49 20.39 39.71
CA CYS A 156 5.73 19.85 38.60
C CYS A 156 6.57 18.81 37.85
N LYS A 157 6.15 17.53 37.88
CA LYS A 157 6.92 16.41 37.29
C LYS A 157 6.71 16.27 35.79
N SER A 158 5.52 16.62 35.32
CA SER A 158 5.10 16.50 33.91
C SER A 158 3.87 17.36 33.66
N LYS A 159 3.50 17.53 32.37
CA LYS A 159 2.28 18.25 31.96
C LYS A 159 1.00 17.61 32.50
N THR A 160 0.96 16.28 32.63
CA THR A 160 -0.23 15.53 33.11
C THR A 160 -0.40 15.60 34.62
N GLU A 161 0.66 15.91 35.37
CA GLU A 161 0.66 16.07 36.82
C GLU A 161 0.76 17.55 37.23
N LEU A 162 0.52 18.46 36.27
CA LEU A 162 0.62 19.90 36.49
C LEU A 162 -0.58 20.39 37.31
N THR A 163 -0.31 20.89 38.50
CA THR A 163 -1.30 21.52 39.38
C THR A 163 -1.02 23.02 39.53
N LEU A 164 -1.98 23.76 40.07
CA LEU A 164 -1.78 25.19 40.36
C LEU A 164 -0.61 25.40 41.36
N ASP A 165 -0.49 24.48 42.31
CA ASP A 165 0.37 24.60 43.49
C ASP A 165 1.79 24.09 43.26
N CYS A 166 2.02 23.25 42.26
CA CYS A 166 3.38 22.76 41.98
C CYS A 166 4.25 23.87 41.38
N ILE A 167 5.56 23.83 41.66
CA ILE A 167 6.53 24.83 41.16
C ILE A 167 7.31 24.25 39.98
N CYS A 168 7.58 25.05 38.95
CA CYS A 168 8.41 24.61 37.82
C CYS A 168 9.89 24.54 38.23
N ASP A 169 10.50 23.36 38.09
CA ASP A 169 11.90 23.13 38.43
C ASP A 169 12.84 23.63 37.33
N THR A 170 13.73 24.54 37.69
CA THR A 170 14.73 25.16 36.81
C THR A 170 15.79 24.19 36.29
N TYR A 171 16.00 23.07 36.98
CA TYR A 171 17.01 22.06 36.65
C TYR A 171 16.39 20.76 36.09
N SER A 172 15.08 20.73 35.88
CA SER A 172 14.40 19.55 35.34
C SER A 172 14.82 19.28 33.90
N VAL A 173 15.37 18.07 33.69
CA VAL A 173 15.72 17.57 32.36
C VAL A 173 14.52 16.91 31.65
N SER A 174 13.54 16.43 32.41
CA SER A 174 12.35 15.73 31.88
C SER A 174 11.19 16.66 31.60
N TYR A 175 11.08 17.76 32.35
CA TYR A 175 10.09 18.81 32.13
C TYR A 175 10.73 20.19 32.26
N PRO A 176 11.48 20.62 31.22
CA PRO A 176 12.23 21.87 31.24
C PRO A 176 11.39 23.09 31.62
N LEU A 177 12.03 24.02 32.32
CA LEU A 177 11.40 25.24 32.88
C LEU A 177 10.51 25.98 31.86
N ALA A 178 10.98 26.16 30.62
CA ALA A 178 10.23 26.86 29.59
C ALA A 178 8.92 26.16 29.22
N PHE A 179 8.92 24.83 29.12
CA PHE A 179 7.71 24.06 28.83
C PHE A 179 6.76 24.03 30.02
N CYS A 180 7.29 23.88 31.24
CA CYS A 180 6.48 23.93 32.45
C CYS A 180 5.78 25.28 32.63
N LEU A 181 6.51 26.40 32.46
CA LEU A 181 5.92 27.73 32.57
C LEU A 181 4.85 27.96 31.50
N ARG A 182 5.10 27.55 30.25
CA ARG A 182 4.12 27.67 29.16
C ARG A 182 2.86 26.84 29.43
N ASP A 183 3.01 25.57 29.79
CA ASP A 183 1.85 24.73 30.10
C ASP A 183 1.11 25.23 31.34
N LYS A 184 1.79 25.87 32.29
CA LYS A 184 1.17 26.50 33.47
C LYS A 184 0.31 27.70 33.08
N LEU A 185 0.73 28.50 32.09
CA LEU A 185 -0.10 29.57 31.52
C LEU A 185 -1.40 29.03 30.90
N CYS A 186 -1.38 27.84 30.30
CA CYS A 186 -2.62 27.19 29.80
C CYS A 186 -3.62 26.83 30.92
N ILE A 187 -3.20 26.85 32.18
CA ILE A 187 -4.06 26.62 33.34
C ILE A 187 -4.42 27.95 34.03
N THR A 188 -3.45 28.85 34.19
CA THR A 188 -3.62 30.07 35.00
C THR A 188 -4.10 31.29 34.22
N ASP A 189 -3.84 31.36 32.91
CA ASP A 189 -4.14 32.53 32.08
C ASP A 189 -4.53 32.15 30.65
N LEU A 190 -5.45 31.19 30.55
CA LEU A 190 -5.84 30.57 29.28
C LEU A 190 -6.40 31.57 28.26
N ILE A 191 -7.12 32.61 28.72
CA ILE A 191 -7.81 33.58 27.84
C ILE A 191 -6.87 34.39 26.95
N HIS A 192 -5.60 34.55 27.35
CA HIS A 192 -4.58 35.29 26.60
C HIS A 192 -3.62 34.39 25.81
N GLN A 193 -3.82 33.08 25.81
CA GLN A 193 -2.94 32.14 25.09
C GLN A 193 -3.51 31.76 23.72
N PRO A 194 -2.67 31.67 22.68
CA PRO A 194 -3.11 31.24 21.35
C PRO A 194 -3.37 29.72 21.29
N ILE A 195 -4.12 29.26 20.28
CA ILE A 195 -4.60 27.86 20.17
C ILE A 195 -3.46 26.86 19.91
N ASP A 196 -2.44 27.28 19.18
CA ASP A 196 -1.28 26.45 18.85
C ASP A 196 -0.42 26.14 20.09
N GLU A 197 -0.40 27.03 21.08
CA GLU A 197 0.29 26.79 22.35
C GLU A 197 -0.61 26.13 23.41
N CYS A 198 -1.87 26.58 23.52
CA CYS A 198 -2.86 26.05 24.45
C CYS A 198 -4.12 25.63 23.67
N PRO A 199 -4.24 24.32 23.31
CA PRO A 199 -5.42 23.81 22.61
C PRO A 199 -6.72 24.14 23.34
N CYS A 200 -7.81 24.26 22.58
CA CYS A 200 -9.13 24.53 23.16
C CYS A 200 -9.50 23.45 24.17
N GLN A 201 -9.86 23.87 25.38
CA GLN A 201 -10.34 22.95 26.40
C GLN A 201 -11.71 22.39 26.01
N SER A 202 -12.00 21.17 26.47
CA SER A 202 -13.24 20.49 26.16
C SER A 202 -14.41 20.97 27.00
N THR A 203 -14.20 21.79 28.04
CA THR A 203 -15.24 22.32 28.92
C THR A 203 -14.86 23.70 29.43
N ALA A 204 -15.81 24.64 29.45
CA ALA A 204 -15.66 25.98 30.05
C ALA A 204 -14.41 26.78 29.59
N ASP A 205 -13.87 26.50 28.40
CA ASP A 205 -12.78 27.30 27.81
C ASP A 205 -13.25 28.77 27.69
N PRO A 206 -12.58 29.73 28.35
CA PRO A 206 -12.99 31.13 28.34
C PRO A 206 -12.87 31.79 26.96
N ARG A 207 -12.21 31.13 26.00
CA ARG A 207 -12.06 31.58 24.60
C ARG A 207 -13.15 31.01 23.68
N ALA A 208 -14.12 30.26 24.21
CA ALA A 208 -15.19 29.65 23.42
C ALA A 208 -16.11 30.72 22.78
N ASN A 209 -16.56 30.44 21.55
CA ASN A 209 -17.35 31.33 20.67
C ASN A 209 -16.57 32.48 20.01
N ASP A 210 -15.27 32.56 20.23
CA ASP A 210 -14.40 33.52 19.54
C ASP A 210 -13.26 32.75 18.88
N THR A 211 -12.14 32.62 19.60
CA THR A 211 -10.96 31.93 19.10
C THR A 211 -11.19 30.42 19.07
N CYS A 212 -11.85 29.85 20.11
CA CYS A 212 -12.21 28.42 20.16
C CYS A 212 -13.65 28.17 19.70
N PRO A 213 -13.94 27.04 19.02
CA PRO A 213 -15.30 26.69 18.60
C PRO A 213 -16.31 26.68 19.76
N ALA A 214 -17.55 27.01 19.44
CA ALA A 214 -18.66 27.01 20.40
C ALA A 214 -18.93 25.60 20.96
N TYR A 215 -19.38 25.51 22.21
CA TYR A 215 -19.89 24.25 22.74
C TYR A 215 -21.26 23.94 22.16
N CYS A 216 -21.51 22.66 21.86
CA CYS A 216 -22.79 22.23 21.33
C CYS A 216 -23.92 22.49 22.33
N ILE A 217 -24.99 23.15 21.87
CA ILE A 217 -26.20 23.34 22.67
C ILE A 217 -27.13 22.13 22.51
N ARG A 218 -27.83 21.78 23.60
CA ARG A 218 -28.70 20.60 23.67
C ARG A 218 -29.73 20.59 22.54
N GLY A 219 -29.66 19.58 21.67
CA GLY A 219 -30.60 19.39 20.55
C GLY A 219 -30.16 19.99 19.21
N TYR A 220 -29.05 20.73 19.16
CA TYR A 220 -28.46 21.25 17.93
C TYR A 220 -26.95 20.98 17.93
N VAL A 221 -26.59 19.81 17.39
CA VAL A 221 -25.19 19.42 17.16
C VAL A 221 -24.89 19.62 15.68
N THR A 222 -24.01 20.55 15.35
CA THR A 222 -23.46 20.73 14.00
C THR A 222 -22.04 20.16 13.96
N SER A 223 -21.46 20.03 12.75
CA SER A 223 -20.06 19.61 12.59
C SER A 223 -19.04 20.55 13.24
N ASP A 224 -19.47 21.75 13.63
CA ASP A 224 -18.59 22.87 13.96
C ASP A 224 -18.60 23.22 15.45
N CYS A 225 -19.26 22.42 16.30
CA CYS A 225 -19.30 22.61 17.75
C CYS A 225 -18.56 21.51 18.53
N ILE A 226 -18.04 21.83 19.71
CA ILE A 226 -17.30 20.90 20.58
C ILE A 226 -18.22 20.39 21.70
N CYS A 227 -18.13 19.09 22.03
CA CYS A 227 -18.94 18.48 23.09
C CYS A 227 -18.30 18.65 24.47
N ASP A 228 -19.06 19.19 25.43
CA ASP A 228 -18.66 19.33 26.84
C ASP A 228 -18.68 17.97 27.56
N THR A 229 -17.55 17.57 28.14
CA THR A 229 -17.36 16.28 28.80
C THR A 229 -17.73 16.25 30.29
N ASN A 230 -18.07 17.39 30.92
CA ASN A 230 -18.32 17.51 32.36
C ASN A 230 -19.78 17.83 32.74
N LEU A 231 -20.69 18.03 31.78
CA LEU A 231 -22.12 18.18 32.06
C LEU A 231 -22.74 16.86 32.54
N SER A 232 -22.90 16.72 33.86
CA SER A 232 -23.42 15.54 34.56
C SER A 232 -24.94 15.27 34.38
N SER A 233 -25.55 15.77 33.30
CA SER A 233 -26.97 15.54 32.98
C SER A 233 -27.20 14.65 31.76
N TYR A 234 -26.18 13.94 31.30
CA TYR A 234 -26.31 12.97 30.22
C TYR A 234 -26.31 11.55 30.79
N PRO A 235 -27.44 10.83 30.72
CA PRO A 235 -27.49 9.43 31.11
C PRO A 235 -26.58 8.61 30.20
N VAL A 236 -25.85 7.72 30.85
CA VAL A 236 -25.18 6.56 30.27
C VAL A 236 -26.17 5.79 29.40
N GLU A 237 -25.70 5.34 28.24
CA GLU A 237 -26.45 4.62 27.19
C GLU A 237 -27.47 5.47 26.43
N SER A 238 -27.08 6.05 25.29
CA SER A 238 -27.90 5.98 24.05
C SER A 238 -27.40 6.85 22.88
N TYR A 239 -26.47 7.81 23.02
CA TYR A 239 -26.32 8.82 21.94
C TYR A 239 -24.91 9.17 21.45
N CYS A 240 -23.92 8.30 21.69
CA CYS A 240 -22.68 8.34 20.90
C CYS A 240 -22.34 6.92 20.41
N PRO A 241 -22.92 6.48 19.28
CA PRO A 241 -22.62 5.16 18.73
C PRO A 241 -21.12 5.04 18.43
N CYS A 242 -20.52 3.89 18.76
CA CYS A 242 -19.15 3.56 18.38
C CYS A 242 -19.00 3.73 16.86
N LEU A 243 -17.96 4.45 16.44
CA LEU A 243 -17.73 4.69 15.03
C LEU A 243 -17.25 3.40 14.37
N ALA A 244 -17.79 3.10 13.19
CA ALA A 244 -17.42 1.91 12.43
C ALA A 244 -15.97 1.96 11.91
N THR A 245 -15.27 3.08 12.08
CA THR A 245 -13.97 3.35 11.46
C THR A 245 -13.08 4.19 12.37
N GLY A 246 -11.92 3.65 12.78
CA GLY A 246 -10.88 4.40 13.49
C GLY A 246 -11.32 5.04 14.82
N ASP A 247 -12.33 4.47 15.50
CA ASP A 247 -12.76 4.94 16.81
C ASP A 247 -11.59 4.75 17.78
N PRO A 248 -11.03 5.82 18.37
CA PRO A 248 -9.89 5.73 19.27
C PRO A 248 -10.22 4.95 20.55
N ARG A 249 -11.50 4.63 20.78
CA ARG A 249 -11.99 3.82 21.90
C ARG A 249 -12.09 2.32 21.56
N ALA A 250 -11.79 1.90 20.32
CA ALA A 250 -11.88 0.50 19.89
C ALA A 250 -10.90 -0.40 20.66
N GLY A 251 -11.39 -1.55 21.14
CA GLY A 251 -10.63 -2.46 22.00
C GLY A 251 -10.67 -2.12 23.50
N GLY A 252 -11.45 -1.10 23.88
CA GLY A 252 -11.71 -0.70 25.26
C GLY A 252 -13.19 -0.42 25.48
N VAL A 253 -13.59 0.85 25.45
CA VAL A 253 -14.99 1.29 25.62
C VAL A 253 -15.85 0.89 24.42
N CYS A 254 -15.27 0.83 23.22
CA CYS A 254 -15.91 0.30 22.02
C CYS A 254 -15.33 -1.09 21.67
N PRO A 255 -16.13 -2.00 21.09
CA PRO A 255 -15.60 -3.31 20.72
C PRO A 255 -14.48 -3.20 19.69
N ALA A 256 -13.53 -4.13 19.72
CA ALA A 256 -12.41 -4.16 18.78
C ALA A 256 -12.90 -4.38 17.34
N TYR A 257 -12.13 -3.92 16.35
CA TYR A 257 -12.43 -4.21 14.94
C TYR A 257 -12.10 -5.67 14.60
N CYS A 258 -12.94 -6.26 13.77
CA CYS A 258 -12.76 -7.62 13.32
C CYS A 258 -11.52 -7.76 12.42
N VAL A 259 -10.70 -8.77 12.69
CA VAL A 259 -9.56 -9.15 11.85
C VAL A 259 -9.95 -10.36 11.00
N LYS A 260 -9.65 -10.32 9.70
CA LYS A 260 -9.94 -11.40 8.74
C LYS A 260 -9.37 -12.74 9.23
N GLY A 261 -10.21 -13.77 9.33
CA GLY A 261 -9.85 -15.09 9.84
C GLY A 261 -9.83 -15.20 11.38
N GLN A 262 -10.03 -14.10 12.11
CA GLN A 262 -9.98 -14.04 13.58
C GLN A 262 -11.21 -13.30 14.17
N VAL A 263 -12.35 -13.33 13.48
CA VAL A 263 -13.56 -12.67 13.99
C VAL A 263 -14.00 -13.24 15.35
N THR A 264 -14.40 -12.36 16.26
CA THR A 264 -15.04 -12.69 17.55
C THR A 264 -16.52 -12.30 17.52
N SER A 265 -17.34 -12.81 18.43
CA SER A 265 -18.77 -12.42 18.50
C SER A 265 -18.93 -10.92 18.73
N GLU A 266 -18.01 -10.34 19.49
CA GLU A 266 -18.07 -8.94 19.93
C GLU A 266 -17.42 -7.93 18.96
N CYS A 267 -16.59 -8.35 18.01
CA CYS A 267 -15.87 -7.40 17.16
C CYS A 267 -16.79 -6.64 16.17
N VAL A 268 -16.42 -5.42 15.75
CA VAL A 268 -17.18 -4.62 14.77
C VAL A 268 -16.52 -4.69 13.38
N CYS A 269 -17.33 -4.78 12.32
CA CYS A 269 -16.85 -4.76 10.93
C CYS A 269 -16.60 -3.33 10.44
N ASP A 270 -15.40 -3.06 9.93
CA ASP A 270 -14.92 -1.74 9.48
C ASP A 270 -14.88 -1.65 7.92
N TYR A 271 -15.09 -0.46 7.36
CA TYR A 271 -15.02 -0.18 5.92
C TYR A 271 -13.57 0.01 5.40
N TYR A 272 -12.63 0.42 6.25
CA TYR A 272 -11.27 0.79 5.84
C TYR A 272 -10.23 -0.33 5.99
N ILE A 273 -10.62 -1.56 6.34
CA ILE A 273 -9.68 -2.69 6.33
C ILE A 273 -9.41 -3.08 4.87
N PRO A 274 -8.17 -2.91 4.36
CA PRO A 274 -7.83 -3.33 3.00
C PRO A 274 -8.10 -4.84 2.85
N ASP A 275 -8.75 -5.23 1.75
CA ASP A 275 -9.06 -6.63 1.41
C ASP A 275 -9.98 -7.40 2.40
N PHE A 276 -10.73 -6.70 3.26
CA PHE A 276 -11.75 -7.27 4.14
C PHE A 276 -12.95 -6.34 4.29
N THR A 277 -13.90 -6.46 3.36
CA THR A 277 -15.09 -5.60 3.33
C THR A 277 -16.05 -5.89 4.48
N ILE A 278 -16.92 -4.93 4.82
CA ILE A 278 -18.00 -5.13 5.80
C ILE A 278 -18.84 -6.37 5.45
N ALA A 279 -19.17 -6.56 4.17
CA ALA A 279 -19.94 -7.73 3.74
C ALA A 279 -19.18 -9.05 4.01
N GLN A 280 -17.89 -9.09 3.71
CA GLN A 280 -17.04 -10.26 4.00
C GLN A 280 -16.95 -10.52 5.51
N CYS A 281 -16.77 -9.47 6.32
CA CYS A 281 -16.70 -9.57 7.76
C CYS A 281 -18.02 -10.05 8.40
N GLN A 282 -19.16 -9.48 7.99
CA GLN A 282 -20.46 -9.89 8.49
C GLN A 282 -20.79 -11.33 8.10
N THR A 283 -20.44 -11.75 6.88
CA THR A 283 -20.53 -13.15 6.47
C THR A 283 -19.67 -14.04 7.37
N GLU A 284 -18.41 -13.68 7.62
CA GLU A 284 -17.52 -14.46 8.49
C GLU A 284 -18.09 -14.61 9.92
N LYS A 285 -18.64 -13.52 10.50
CA LYS A 285 -19.29 -13.59 11.83
C LYS A 285 -20.50 -14.53 11.83
N LYS A 286 -21.37 -14.44 10.83
CA LYS A 286 -22.53 -15.33 10.67
C LYS A 286 -22.10 -16.79 10.56
N CYS A 287 -21.10 -17.08 9.72
CA CYS A 287 -20.62 -18.44 9.54
C CYS A 287 -19.93 -19.03 10.77
N LYS A 288 -19.43 -18.18 11.69
CA LYS A 288 -18.72 -18.63 12.89
C LYS A 288 -19.63 -18.77 14.12
N PHE A 289 -20.59 -17.85 14.30
CA PHE A 289 -21.38 -17.76 15.53
C PHE A 289 -22.86 -18.07 15.35
N ASP A 290 -23.37 -18.02 14.12
CA ASP A 290 -24.80 -18.18 13.81
C ASP A 290 -25.00 -19.14 12.64
N LEU A 291 -24.16 -20.18 12.58
CA LEU A 291 -24.06 -21.07 11.41
C LEU A 291 -25.37 -21.81 11.12
N ALA A 292 -26.12 -22.21 12.16
CA ALA A 292 -27.33 -23.02 12.02
C ALA A 292 -28.43 -22.36 11.18
N ASP A 293 -28.50 -21.02 11.20
CA ASP A 293 -29.53 -20.25 10.49
C ASP A 293 -29.06 -19.74 9.11
N GLN A 294 -27.87 -20.14 8.63
CA GLN A 294 -27.32 -19.70 7.34
C GLN A 294 -27.50 -20.72 6.21
N THR A 295 -27.59 -20.23 4.97
CA THR A 295 -27.60 -21.06 3.76
C THR A 295 -26.19 -21.52 3.37
N ASN A 296 -26.09 -22.58 2.56
CA ASN A 296 -24.82 -23.04 1.99
C ASN A 296 -24.18 -22.08 0.99
N THR A 297 -24.96 -21.15 0.43
CA THR A 297 -24.47 -20.07 -0.44
C THR A 297 -23.79 -18.96 0.34
N THR A 298 -24.25 -18.71 1.58
CA THR A 298 -23.69 -17.69 2.47
C THR A 298 -22.50 -18.25 3.24
N CYS A 299 -22.67 -19.46 3.79
CA CYS A 299 -21.67 -20.15 4.59
C CYS A 299 -21.46 -21.56 4.05
N PRO A 300 -20.32 -21.85 3.41
CA PRO A 300 -19.99 -23.19 2.94
C PRO A 300 -20.19 -24.24 4.05
N CYS A 301 -20.63 -25.44 3.67
CA CYS A 301 -20.86 -26.51 4.62
C CYS A 301 -19.55 -26.92 5.29
N LEU A 302 -19.57 -27.08 6.62
CA LEU A 302 -18.41 -27.59 7.36
C LEU A 302 -18.16 -29.06 7.03
N THR A 303 -16.90 -29.46 7.09
CA THR A 303 -16.47 -30.84 6.79
C THR A 303 -16.67 -31.79 7.98
N THR A 304 -17.01 -31.27 9.15
CA THR A 304 -17.37 -32.02 10.37
C THR A 304 -18.39 -31.20 11.17
N GLY A 305 -19.35 -31.87 11.79
CA GLY A 305 -20.24 -31.27 12.80
C GLY A 305 -21.04 -30.04 12.34
N ASP A 306 -21.30 -29.86 11.03
CA ASP A 306 -22.15 -28.77 10.55
C ASP A 306 -23.57 -28.98 11.12
N PRO A 307 -24.12 -28.03 11.90
CA PRO A 307 -25.46 -28.17 12.49
C PRO A 307 -26.57 -28.27 11.43
N ARG A 308 -26.29 -27.89 10.17
CA ARG A 308 -27.23 -27.92 9.06
C ARG A 308 -27.15 -29.21 8.24
N ALA A 309 -26.22 -30.12 8.55
CA ALA A 309 -26.03 -31.36 7.81
C ALA A 309 -27.30 -32.24 7.87
N GLY A 310 -27.82 -32.62 6.70
CA GLY A 310 -29.01 -33.47 6.57
C GLY A 310 -30.35 -32.72 6.59
N TYR A 311 -30.35 -31.40 6.75
CA TYR A 311 -31.55 -30.55 6.76
C TYR A 311 -31.76 -29.76 5.45
N GLY A 312 -31.24 -30.28 4.32
CA GLY A 312 -31.42 -29.69 2.98
C GLY A 312 -30.48 -28.54 2.63
N GLN A 313 -29.89 -27.85 3.61
CA GLN A 313 -28.86 -26.82 3.37
C GLN A 313 -27.49 -27.45 3.10
N CYS A 314 -27.13 -28.47 3.89
CA CYS A 314 -25.87 -29.20 3.74
C CYS A 314 -26.13 -30.70 3.60
N PRO A 315 -25.34 -31.42 2.78
CA PRO A 315 -25.41 -32.88 2.73
C PRO A 315 -25.21 -33.48 4.12
N ALA A 316 -25.91 -34.57 4.43
CA ALA A 316 -25.69 -35.32 5.67
C ALA A 316 -24.26 -35.91 5.72
N TYR A 317 -23.73 -36.19 6.91
CA TYR A 317 -22.53 -37.00 7.04
C TYR A 317 -22.86 -38.48 6.87
N CYS A 318 -22.01 -39.22 6.16
CA CYS A 318 -22.19 -40.66 5.99
C CYS A 318 -22.01 -41.37 7.34
N THR A 319 -22.97 -42.19 7.75
CA THR A 319 -22.93 -42.92 9.04
C THR A 319 -22.60 -44.41 8.88
N ALA A 320 -22.67 -44.95 7.65
CA ALA A 320 -22.33 -46.32 7.30
C ALA A 320 -22.09 -46.48 5.78
N LYS A 321 -21.54 -47.64 5.38
CA LYS A 321 -21.22 -48.03 4.00
C LYS A 321 -22.41 -48.07 3.04
N ASP A 322 -23.56 -48.56 3.51
CA ASP A 322 -24.68 -48.95 2.64
C ASP A 322 -26.02 -48.24 2.97
N GLN A 323 -26.00 -47.02 3.53
CA GLN A 323 -27.25 -46.24 3.68
C GLN A 323 -27.72 -45.72 2.30
N PRO A 324 -28.74 -46.35 1.68
CA PRO A 324 -28.96 -46.26 0.25
C PRO A 324 -29.93 -45.11 -0.03
N SER A 325 -29.40 -43.91 -0.32
CA SER A 325 -30.08 -42.83 -1.08
C SER A 325 -29.42 -41.47 -0.90
N GLN A 326 -28.52 -41.29 0.06
CA GLN A 326 -28.09 -39.95 0.44
C GLN A 326 -26.74 -39.61 -0.20
N SER A 327 -26.67 -38.43 -0.83
CA SER A 327 -25.46 -37.78 -1.34
C SER A 327 -24.54 -37.31 -0.20
N CYS A 328 -24.43 -38.11 0.85
CA CYS A 328 -23.74 -37.77 2.09
C CYS A 328 -22.25 -37.50 1.84
N ILE A 329 -21.64 -36.71 2.71
CA ILE A 329 -20.21 -36.41 2.70
C ILE A 329 -19.49 -37.21 3.79
N CYS A 330 -18.21 -37.54 3.58
CA CYS A 330 -17.42 -38.18 4.61
C CYS A 330 -17.03 -37.15 5.66
N ASP A 331 -17.37 -37.42 6.92
CA ASP A 331 -16.97 -36.60 8.06
C ASP A 331 -15.43 -36.60 8.15
N SER A 332 -14.82 -35.41 8.20
CA SER A 332 -13.37 -35.26 8.29
C SER A 332 -12.83 -35.45 9.71
N ASN A 333 -13.70 -35.61 10.72
CA ASN A 333 -13.31 -35.95 12.07
C ASN A 333 -12.71 -37.38 12.14
N PRO A 334 -11.43 -37.55 12.54
CA PRO A 334 -10.80 -38.87 12.65
C PRO A 334 -11.50 -39.83 13.61
N SER A 335 -12.27 -39.30 14.56
CA SER A 335 -13.02 -40.07 15.56
C SER A 335 -14.51 -40.22 15.20
N ALA A 336 -14.93 -39.86 13.98
CA ALA A 336 -16.30 -40.06 13.54
C ALA A 336 -16.70 -41.55 13.58
N GLN A 337 -17.99 -41.81 13.77
CA GLN A 337 -18.56 -43.17 13.75
C GLN A 337 -18.17 -43.93 12.47
N TYR A 338 -18.04 -43.22 11.35
CA TYR A 338 -17.55 -43.75 10.10
C TYR A 338 -16.29 -42.98 9.68
N PRO A 339 -15.09 -43.48 10.04
CA PRO A 339 -13.85 -42.73 9.89
C PRO A 339 -13.60 -42.25 8.45
N PRO A 340 -13.03 -41.03 8.26
CA PRO A 340 -12.90 -40.40 6.94
C PRO A 340 -12.19 -41.28 5.92
N GLN A 341 -11.11 -41.96 6.30
CA GLN A 341 -10.34 -42.83 5.40
C GLN A 341 -11.17 -44.04 4.93
N THR A 342 -11.87 -44.68 5.86
CA THR A 342 -12.77 -45.80 5.56
C THR A 342 -13.91 -45.31 4.66
N CYS A 343 -14.59 -44.23 5.03
CA CYS A 343 -15.66 -43.62 4.24
C CYS A 343 -15.22 -43.27 2.81
N GLN A 344 -14.07 -42.61 2.65
CA GLN A 344 -13.56 -42.25 1.33
C GLN A 344 -13.19 -43.46 0.49
N SER A 345 -12.61 -44.50 1.10
CA SER A 345 -12.25 -45.73 0.40
C SER A 345 -13.49 -46.50 -0.07
N GLU A 346 -14.51 -46.56 0.76
CA GLU A 346 -15.73 -47.33 0.52
C GLU A 346 -16.78 -46.56 -0.30
N LYS A 347 -16.68 -45.23 -0.44
CA LYS A 347 -17.52 -44.42 -1.35
C LYS A 347 -17.16 -44.61 -2.83
N LYS A 348 -16.03 -45.27 -3.13
CA LYS A 348 -15.67 -45.65 -4.50
C LYS A 348 -16.50 -46.85 -4.94
N CYS A 349 -16.93 -46.87 -6.20
CA CYS A 349 -17.64 -48.02 -6.74
C CYS A 349 -16.74 -49.27 -6.69
N THR A 350 -17.31 -50.37 -6.22
CA THR A 350 -16.67 -51.70 -6.18
C THR A 350 -17.23 -52.63 -7.25
N GLN A 351 -18.41 -52.29 -7.79
CA GLN A 351 -19.03 -53.05 -8.86
C GLN A 351 -18.24 -52.89 -10.17
N SER A 352 -18.24 -53.96 -10.97
CA SER A 352 -17.59 -54.00 -12.26
C SER A 352 -18.07 -52.88 -13.19
N SER A 353 -17.17 -52.37 -14.03
CA SER A 353 -17.46 -51.30 -15.01
C SER A 353 -18.59 -51.59 -16.01
N ASN A 354 -18.97 -52.87 -16.15
CA ASN A 354 -20.08 -53.30 -17.02
C ASN A 354 -21.43 -53.38 -16.30
N SER A 355 -21.50 -53.15 -14.98
CA SER A 355 -22.76 -53.16 -14.24
C SER A 355 -23.42 -51.77 -14.21
N THR A 356 -24.57 -51.71 -13.54
CA THR A 356 -25.30 -50.47 -13.26
C THR A 356 -25.45 -50.32 -11.76
N VAL A 357 -25.29 -49.09 -11.26
CA VAL A 357 -25.57 -48.70 -9.88
C VAL A 357 -26.64 -47.62 -9.88
N THR A 358 -27.31 -47.43 -8.74
CA THR A 358 -28.20 -46.27 -8.56
C THR A 358 -27.43 -44.98 -8.85
N LYS A 359 -28.05 -44.05 -9.57
CA LYS A 359 -27.40 -42.80 -9.97
C LYS A 359 -26.78 -42.09 -8.76
N ASP A 360 -25.50 -41.72 -8.90
CA ASP A 360 -24.67 -41.01 -7.94
C ASP A 360 -24.43 -41.73 -6.59
N SER A 361 -24.71 -43.05 -6.50
CA SER A 361 -24.56 -43.81 -5.25
C SER A 361 -23.11 -44.06 -4.83
N CYS A 362 -22.18 -44.07 -5.79
CA CYS A 362 -20.75 -44.26 -5.55
C CYS A 362 -19.93 -43.47 -6.58
N THR A 363 -18.68 -43.15 -6.25
CA THR A 363 -17.77 -42.42 -7.14
C THR A 363 -17.01 -43.39 -8.05
N CYS A 364 -17.00 -43.10 -9.35
CA CYS A 364 -16.26 -43.88 -10.33
C CYS A 364 -14.75 -43.89 -10.00
N SER A 365 -14.04 -44.94 -10.37
CA SER A 365 -12.59 -45.04 -10.25
C SER A 365 -11.99 -45.54 -11.58
N GLY A 366 -10.68 -45.41 -11.77
CA GLY A 366 -10.02 -45.85 -13.00
C GLY A 366 -10.19 -47.34 -13.35
N SER A 367 -10.61 -48.18 -12.40
CA SER A 367 -10.88 -49.61 -12.62
C SER A 367 -12.35 -50.01 -12.49
N ASN A 368 -13.16 -49.26 -11.74
CA ASN A 368 -14.57 -49.55 -11.50
C ASN A 368 -15.44 -48.31 -11.79
N TYR A 369 -16.11 -48.31 -12.95
CA TYR A 369 -16.93 -47.21 -13.45
C TYR A 369 -18.30 -47.68 -14.00
N PRO A 370 -19.14 -48.32 -13.16
CA PRO A 370 -20.45 -48.81 -13.58
C PRO A 370 -21.37 -47.67 -14.06
N THR A 371 -22.35 -47.98 -14.90
CA THR A 371 -23.34 -47.00 -15.34
C THR A 371 -24.08 -46.42 -14.13
N GLY A 372 -24.15 -45.10 -14.01
CA GLY A 372 -24.78 -44.41 -12.88
C GLY A 372 -23.83 -43.98 -11.76
N CYS A 373 -22.53 -44.32 -11.81
CA CYS A 373 -21.57 -43.78 -10.84
C CYS A 373 -21.35 -42.27 -11.01
N LYS A 374 -21.05 -41.59 -9.90
CA LYS A 374 -20.70 -40.17 -9.87
C LYS A 374 -19.25 -39.98 -10.32
N CYS A 375 -19.00 -39.04 -11.22
CA CYS A 375 -17.63 -38.74 -11.65
C CYS A 375 -16.80 -38.06 -10.53
N PRO A 376 -15.51 -38.41 -10.39
CA PRO A 376 -14.60 -37.71 -9.50
C PRO A 376 -14.52 -36.22 -9.83
N THR A 377 -14.42 -35.38 -8.80
CA THR A 377 -14.17 -33.94 -8.95
C THR A 377 -12.68 -33.61 -9.05
N ASP A 378 -11.83 -34.42 -8.42
CA ASP A 378 -10.38 -34.36 -8.58
C ASP A 378 -10.02 -34.91 -9.96
N SER A 379 -9.47 -34.06 -10.82
CA SER A 379 -9.16 -34.41 -12.21
C SER A 379 -8.18 -35.58 -12.29
N SER A 380 -7.24 -35.71 -11.36
CA SER A 380 -6.25 -36.79 -11.34
C SER A 380 -6.87 -38.19 -11.26
N GLN A 381 -8.09 -38.29 -10.73
CA GLN A 381 -8.82 -39.55 -10.56
C GLN A 381 -9.62 -39.96 -11.80
N LEU A 382 -9.67 -39.13 -12.84
CA LEU A 382 -10.34 -39.46 -14.10
C LEU A 382 -9.53 -40.43 -14.97
N ASN A 383 -8.25 -40.63 -14.68
CA ASN A 383 -7.41 -41.59 -15.40
C ASN A 383 -8.00 -43.00 -15.37
N GLY A 384 -8.15 -43.61 -16.56
CA GLY A 384 -8.77 -44.92 -16.74
C GLY A 384 -10.30 -44.91 -16.87
N ILE A 385 -10.96 -43.77 -16.68
CA ILE A 385 -12.42 -43.64 -16.82
C ILE A 385 -12.76 -43.12 -18.24
N PRO A 386 -13.58 -43.84 -19.03
CA PRO A 386 -13.90 -43.44 -20.41
C PRO A 386 -14.83 -42.22 -20.48
N GLN A 387 -14.78 -41.50 -21.61
CA GLN A 387 -15.56 -40.27 -21.84
C GLN A 387 -17.08 -40.47 -21.72
N ASN A 388 -17.60 -41.61 -22.17
CA ASN A 388 -19.03 -41.93 -22.10
C ASN A 388 -19.52 -42.24 -20.68
N ARG A 389 -18.63 -42.30 -19.70
CA ARG A 389 -18.95 -42.40 -18.26
C ARG A 389 -18.75 -41.07 -17.57
N CYS A 390 -17.62 -40.43 -17.83
CA CYS A 390 -17.32 -39.09 -17.32
C CYS A 390 -16.89 -38.19 -18.46
N GLU A 391 -17.68 -37.16 -18.72
CA GLU A 391 -17.38 -36.15 -19.74
C GLU A 391 -16.00 -35.52 -19.50
N CYS A 392 -15.39 -35.02 -20.58
CA CYS A 392 -14.08 -34.38 -20.52
C CYS A 392 -14.17 -33.04 -19.81
N LEU A 393 -13.24 -32.77 -18.89
CA LEU A 393 -13.16 -31.49 -18.22
C LEU A 393 -12.70 -30.40 -19.19
N LYS A 394 -13.19 -29.18 -18.97
CA LYS A 394 -12.81 -27.99 -19.74
C LYS A 394 -11.43 -27.44 -19.40
N THR A 395 -10.82 -27.89 -18.31
CA THR A 395 -9.46 -27.54 -17.88
C THR A 395 -8.80 -28.77 -17.28
N GLY A 396 -7.52 -29.00 -17.61
CA GLY A 396 -6.66 -29.95 -16.90
C GLY A 396 -7.18 -31.38 -16.80
N ASP A 397 -7.98 -31.85 -17.76
CA ASP A 397 -8.36 -33.26 -17.84
C ASP A 397 -7.12 -34.10 -18.16
N PRO A 398 -6.70 -35.04 -17.29
CA PRO A 398 -5.50 -35.83 -17.54
C PRO A 398 -5.66 -36.79 -18.74
N ARG A 399 -6.89 -36.98 -19.23
CA ARG A 399 -7.19 -37.77 -20.42
C ARG A 399 -7.11 -36.96 -21.73
N ALA A 400 -6.74 -35.68 -21.66
CA ALA A 400 -6.52 -34.84 -22.84
C ALA A 400 -5.43 -35.44 -23.75
N ASN A 401 -5.51 -35.14 -25.04
CA ASN A 401 -4.62 -35.68 -26.07
C ASN A 401 -4.78 -37.21 -26.28
N GLY A 402 -6.03 -37.68 -26.31
CA GLY A 402 -6.35 -39.09 -26.56
C GLY A 402 -7.85 -39.35 -26.44
N ILE A 403 -8.30 -39.74 -25.25
CA ILE A 403 -9.72 -39.95 -24.96
C ILE A 403 -10.47 -38.61 -25.00
N CYS A 404 -9.86 -37.56 -24.48
CA CYS A 404 -10.39 -36.20 -24.53
C CYS A 404 -9.65 -35.34 -25.56
N PRO A 405 -10.33 -34.35 -26.17
CA PRO A 405 -9.68 -33.35 -27.02
C PRO A 405 -8.47 -32.72 -26.33
N ALA A 406 -7.42 -32.46 -27.10
CA ALA A 406 -6.29 -31.68 -26.60
C ALA A 406 -6.70 -30.23 -26.36
N TYR A 407 -6.09 -29.55 -25.39
CA TYR A 407 -6.29 -28.11 -25.21
C TYR A 407 -5.58 -27.32 -26.29
N CYS A 408 -6.20 -26.24 -26.76
CA CYS A 408 -5.62 -25.39 -27.78
C CYS A 408 -4.35 -24.69 -27.28
N ILE A 409 -3.32 -24.66 -28.12
CA ILE A 409 -2.07 -23.95 -27.87
C ILE A 409 -2.06 -22.70 -28.74
N LYS A 410 -1.70 -21.55 -28.16
CA LYS A 410 -1.62 -20.25 -28.85
C LYS A 410 -0.72 -20.35 -30.09
N GLY A 411 -1.23 -19.97 -31.26
CA GLY A 411 -0.52 -20.05 -32.55
C GLY A 411 -0.55 -21.43 -33.20
N GLN A 412 -1.14 -22.45 -32.56
CA GLN A 412 -1.27 -23.82 -33.06
C GLN A 412 -2.71 -24.35 -32.88
N VAL A 413 -3.69 -23.45 -33.00
CA VAL A 413 -5.11 -23.81 -32.86
C VAL A 413 -5.56 -24.70 -34.01
N THR A 414 -6.29 -25.76 -33.68
CA THR A 414 -6.90 -26.67 -34.64
C THR A 414 -8.41 -26.73 -34.43
N ALA A 415 -9.16 -27.24 -35.41
CA ALA A 415 -10.60 -27.39 -35.28
C ALA A 415 -11.01 -28.28 -34.09
N ASN A 416 -10.18 -29.27 -33.75
CA ASN A 416 -10.48 -30.31 -32.77
C ASN A 416 -9.96 -30.02 -31.37
N CYS A 417 -9.17 -28.97 -31.16
CA CYS A 417 -8.71 -28.62 -29.81
C CYS A 417 -9.81 -27.93 -29.00
N GLU A 418 -9.79 -28.06 -27.68
CA GLU A 418 -10.73 -27.39 -26.78
C GLU A 418 -10.07 -26.16 -26.11
N CYS A 419 -10.82 -25.07 -25.96
CA CYS A 419 -10.31 -23.88 -25.27
C CYS A 419 -10.40 -24.05 -23.75
N ASP A 420 -9.25 -23.93 -23.07
CA ASP A 420 -9.17 -24.01 -21.62
C ASP A 420 -9.77 -22.76 -20.97
N ILE A 421 -10.78 -22.96 -20.11
CA ILE A 421 -11.51 -21.86 -19.46
C ILE A 421 -10.72 -21.17 -18.34
N ASN A 422 -9.70 -21.83 -17.78
CA ASN A 422 -8.89 -21.31 -16.66
C ASN A 422 -7.44 -21.01 -17.07
N SER A 423 -7.13 -21.04 -18.36
CA SER A 423 -5.78 -20.73 -18.84
C SER A 423 -5.44 -19.25 -18.62
N THR A 424 -4.35 -18.99 -17.91
CA THR A 424 -3.81 -17.65 -17.67
C THR A 424 -2.95 -17.14 -18.82
N THR A 425 -2.28 -18.03 -19.54
CA THR A 425 -1.37 -17.69 -20.65
C THR A 425 -2.09 -17.58 -21.99
N TYR A 426 -3.23 -18.25 -22.12
CA TYR A 426 -4.05 -18.23 -23.32
C TYR A 426 -5.54 -18.13 -22.94
N PRO A 427 -6.01 -16.92 -22.60
CA PRO A 427 -7.36 -16.69 -22.12
C PRO A 427 -8.44 -17.23 -23.06
N LEU A 428 -9.54 -17.72 -22.50
CA LEU A 428 -10.66 -18.31 -23.22
C LEU A 428 -11.14 -17.48 -24.42
N SER A 429 -11.30 -16.17 -24.23
CA SER A 429 -11.75 -15.24 -25.30
C SER A 429 -10.79 -15.20 -26.49
N ASN A 430 -9.48 -15.18 -26.22
CA ASN A 430 -8.45 -15.18 -27.25
C ASN A 430 -8.42 -16.52 -27.98
N CYS A 431 -8.55 -17.64 -27.24
CA CYS A 431 -8.61 -18.97 -27.82
C CYS A 431 -9.83 -19.15 -28.74
N GLN A 432 -11.01 -18.77 -28.28
CA GLN A 432 -12.24 -18.86 -29.07
C GLN A 432 -12.14 -18.01 -30.34
N LYS A 433 -11.60 -16.79 -30.22
CA LYS A 433 -11.36 -15.90 -31.36
C LYS A 433 -10.43 -16.54 -32.39
N GLU A 434 -9.29 -17.08 -31.96
CA GLU A 434 -8.34 -17.73 -32.87
C GLU A 434 -8.93 -19.02 -33.48
N LYS A 435 -9.71 -19.78 -32.71
CA LYS A 435 -10.41 -20.98 -33.21
C LYS A 435 -11.43 -20.64 -34.30
N LEU A 436 -12.19 -19.56 -34.16
CA LEU A 436 -13.09 -19.06 -35.21
C LEU A 436 -12.34 -18.71 -36.50
N CYS A 437 -11.13 -18.13 -36.40
CA CYS A 437 -10.31 -17.83 -37.56
C CYS A 437 -9.81 -19.08 -38.31
N VAL A 438 -9.83 -20.25 -37.65
CA VAL A 438 -9.50 -21.54 -38.26
C VAL A 438 -10.74 -22.25 -38.80
N THR A 439 -11.85 -22.26 -38.05
CA THR A 439 -13.03 -23.08 -38.37
C THR A 439 -14.10 -22.37 -39.19
N ASP A 440 -14.17 -21.04 -39.13
CA ASP A 440 -15.28 -20.26 -39.70
C ASP A 440 -14.82 -18.93 -40.32
N LEU A 441 -13.61 -18.91 -40.88
CA LEU A 441 -12.96 -17.70 -41.38
C LEU A 441 -13.85 -16.84 -42.30
N ILE A 442 -14.64 -17.46 -43.17
CA ILE A 442 -15.48 -16.77 -44.17
C ILE A 442 -16.54 -15.85 -43.55
N ASN A 443 -17.01 -16.15 -42.35
CA ASN A 443 -18.05 -15.39 -41.65
C ASN A 443 -17.48 -14.40 -40.62
N GLN A 444 -16.16 -14.31 -40.50
CA GLN A 444 -15.52 -13.41 -39.54
C GLN A 444 -15.05 -12.11 -40.20
N PRO A 445 -15.23 -10.94 -39.56
CA PRO A 445 -14.70 -9.68 -40.08
C PRO A 445 -13.18 -9.61 -39.95
N ASN A 446 -12.55 -8.71 -40.72
CA ASN A 446 -11.08 -8.54 -40.70
C ASN A 446 -10.52 -8.04 -39.36
N THR A 447 -11.34 -7.38 -38.53
CA THR A 447 -11.00 -6.93 -37.17
C THR A 447 -10.94 -8.09 -36.17
N THR A 448 -11.69 -9.15 -36.43
CA THR A 448 -11.66 -10.38 -35.64
C THR A 448 -10.55 -11.30 -36.16
N CYS A 449 -10.56 -11.59 -37.46
CA CYS A 449 -9.59 -12.47 -38.09
C CYS A 449 -8.87 -11.69 -39.20
N PRO A 450 -7.59 -11.30 -38.98
CA PRO A 450 -6.80 -10.61 -39.99
C PRO A 450 -6.84 -11.32 -41.34
N CYS A 451 -6.76 -10.56 -42.43
CA CYS A 451 -6.76 -11.13 -43.77
C CYS A 451 -5.54 -12.04 -43.96
N LEU A 452 -5.77 -13.24 -44.49
CA LEU A 452 -4.68 -14.16 -44.76
C LEU A 452 -3.81 -13.65 -45.93
N PRO A 453 -2.49 -13.90 -45.90
CA PRO A 453 -1.59 -13.50 -46.98
C PRO A 453 -1.77 -14.31 -48.27
N THR A 454 -2.60 -15.37 -48.23
CA THR A 454 -2.90 -16.25 -49.36
C THR A 454 -4.22 -16.97 -49.11
N GLY A 455 -4.98 -17.23 -50.17
CA GLY A 455 -6.18 -18.06 -50.11
C GLY A 455 -7.28 -17.61 -49.16
N ASP A 456 -7.33 -16.34 -48.75
CA ASP A 456 -8.41 -15.83 -47.90
C ASP A 456 -9.74 -15.88 -48.67
N PRO A 457 -10.75 -16.62 -48.21
CA PRO A 457 -12.04 -16.73 -48.91
C PRO A 457 -12.82 -15.41 -48.99
N ARG A 458 -12.40 -14.40 -48.22
CA ARG A 458 -12.98 -13.05 -48.16
C ARG A 458 -12.25 -12.04 -49.06
N ALA A 459 -11.11 -12.42 -49.67
CA ALA A 459 -10.34 -11.55 -50.56
C ALA A 459 -11.21 -11.04 -51.73
N GLY A 460 -11.15 -9.72 -51.97
CA GLY A 460 -11.91 -9.05 -53.05
C GLY A 460 -13.41 -8.89 -52.78
N LYS A 461 -13.93 -9.29 -51.61
CA LYS A 461 -15.34 -9.17 -51.22
C LYS A 461 -15.60 -8.01 -50.24
N GLY A 462 -14.73 -7.00 -50.23
CA GLY A 462 -14.82 -5.81 -49.38
C GLY A 462 -14.23 -5.95 -47.98
N GLN A 463 -14.20 -7.16 -47.39
CA GLN A 463 -13.58 -7.41 -46.08
C GLN A 463 -12.04 -7.46 -46.15
N CYS A 464 -11.52 -8.02 -47.23
CA CYS A 464 -10.08 -8.14 -47.46
C CYS A 464 -9.72 -7.65 -48.87
N PRO A 465 -8.55 -7.01 -49.04
CA PRO A 465 -7.98 -6.73 -50.35
C PRO A 465 -7.99 -7.95 -51.26
N SER A 466 -8.15 -7.74 -52.57
CA SER A 466 -7.95 -8.82 -53.54
C SER A 466 -6.45 -9.12 -53.68
N TYR A 467 -6.12 -10.35 -54.09
CA TYR A 467 -4.75 -10.69 -54.45
C TYR A 467 -4.40 -10.12 -55.82
N CYS A 468 -3.18 -9.59 -55.94
CA CYS A 468 -2.67 -9.09 -57.21
C CYS A 468 -2.54 -10.22 -58.23
N ILE A 469 -2.97 -9.95 -59.47
CA ILE A 469 -2.79 -10.84 -60.61
C ILE A 469 -1.62 -10.28 -61.43
N LYS A 470 -0.73 -11.15 -61.90
CA LYS A 470 0.41 -10.78 -62.75
C LYS A 470 -0.05 -9.95 -63.95
N ASP A 471 0.67 -8.86 -64.22
CA ASP A 471 0.40 -7.86 -65.26
C ASP A 471 -0.90 -7.03 -65.04
N GLN A 472 -1.55 -7.20 -63.88
CA GLN A 472 -2.83 -6.55 -63.51
C GLN A 472 -2.80 -5.99 -62.08
N VAL A 473 -1.62 -5.65 -61.55
CA VAL A 473 -1.51 -4.99 -60.23
C VAL A 473 -2.31 -3.69 -60.21
N ASN A 474 -3.01 -3.45 -59.10
CA ASN A 474 -3.75 -2.21 -58.83
C ASN A 474 -3.40 -1.67 -57.43
N GLU A 475 -3.78 -0.42 -57.13
CA GLU A 475 -3.41 0.26 -55.87
C GLU A 475 -3.94 -0.44 -54.60
N SER A 476 -4.98 -1.26 -54.71
CA SER A 476 -5.66 -1.87 -53.58
C SER A 476 -5.41 -3.38 -53.44
N CYS A 477 -4.67 -4.00 -54.35
CA CYS A 477 -4.36 -5.43 -54.29
C CYS A 477 -3.16 -5.70 -53.38
N ILE A 478 -3.09 -6.93 -52.83
CA ILE A 478 -1.96 -7.41 -52.03
C ILE A 478 -1.23 -8.55 -52.72
N CYS A 479 0.09 -8.63 -52.53
CA CYS A 479 0.91 -9.68 -53.12
C CYS A 479 0.73 -11.01 -52.37
N ASP A 480 0.19 -12.00 -53.09
CA ASP A 480 -0.01 -13.37 -52.58
C ASP A 480 1.32 -14.12 -52.49
N THR A 481 1.45 -14.95 -51.45
CA THR A 481 2.65 -15.77 -51.17
C THR A 481 2.71 -17.08 -51.95
N ASN A 482 1.59 -17.56 -52.53
CA ASN A 482 1.49 -18.90 -53.11
C ASN A 482 1.01 -18.94 -54.57
N ILE A 483 1.08 -17.85 -55.34
CA ILE A 483 0.75 -17.91 -56.78
C ILE A 483 1.87 -18.65 -57.54
N PRO A 484 1.57 -19.79 -58.20
CA PRO A 484 2.57 -20.51 -58.98
C PRO A 484 3.11 -19.62 -60.12
N GLY A 485 4.43 -19.43 -60.17
CA GLY A 485 5.08 -18.63 -61.22
C GLY A 485 4.99 -17.11 -61.07
N TYR A 486 4.42 -16.59 -59.96
CA TYR A 486 4.38 -15.17 -59.63
C TYR A 486 4.68 -14.97 -58.14
N THR A 487 5.96 -14.73 -57.85
CA THR A 487 6.46 -14.57 -56.49
C THR A 487 6.05 -13.23 -55.89
N VAL A 488 6.01 -13.15 -54.55
CA VAL A 488 5.80 -11.88 -53.81
C VAL A 488 6.76 -10.79 -54.26
N ALA A 489 8.04 -11.14 -54.47
CA ALA A 489 9.05 -10.19 -54.92
C ALA A 489 8.75 -9.66 -56.33
N GLN A 490 8.34 -10.52 -57.25
CA GLN A 490 7.92 -10.10 -58.60
C GLN A 490 6.69 -9.19 -58.53
N CYS A 491 5.71 -9.52 -57.69
CA CYS A 491 4.52 -8.68 -57.49
C CYS A 491 4.86 -7.31 -56.89
N GLN A 492 5.72 -7.27 -55.88
CA GLN A 492 6.16 -6.02 -55.26
C GLN A 492 6.93 -5.15 -56.25
N ILE A 493 7.81 -5.74 -57.06
CA ILE A 493 8.51 -5.02 -58.13
C ILE A 493 7.49 -4.44 -59.11
N GLU A 494 6.53 -5.24 -59.59
CA GLU A 494 5.50 -4.77 -60.52
C GLU A 494 4.69 -3.60 -59.94
N TYR A 495 4.29 -3.70 -58.67
CA TYR A 495 3.58 -2.63 -57.96
C TYR A 495 4.43 -1.34 -57.87
N GLN A 496 5.70 -1.45 -57.47
CA GLN A 496 6.60 -0.29 -57.35
C GLN A 496 6.85 0.34 -58.72
N CYS A 497 7.05 -0.46 -59.77
CA CYS A 497 7.24 0.05 -61.12
C CYS A 497 5.99 0.72 -61.70
N LYS A 498 4.79 0.36 -61.22
CA LYS A 498 3.53 0.97 -61.69
C LYS A 498 3.15 2.23 -60.91
N TYR A 499 3.29 2.22 -59.58
CA TYR A 499 2.75 3.28 -58.71
C TYR A 499 3.79 4.17 -58.05
N ASN A 500 5.04 3.74 -58.03
CA ASN A 500 6.12 4.47 -57.35
C ASN A 500 7.37 4.57 -58.23
N LEU A 501 7.19 4.59 -59.55
CA LEU A 501 8.27 4.49 -60.53
C LEU A 501 9.38 5.51 -60.30
N ALA A 502 9.03 6.76 -59.94
CA ALA A 502 9.96 7.87 -59.76
C ALA A 502 11.03 7.63 -58.68
N SER A 503 10.77 6.75 -57.70
CA SER A 503 11.72 6.43 -56.62
C SER A 503 12.54 5.17 -56.88
N GLN A 504 12.32 4.48 -58.01
CA GLN A 504 12.96 3.20 -58.33
C GLN A 504 14.19 3.35 -59.24
N THR A 505 15.16 2.46 -59.12
CA THR A 505 16.32 2.41 -60.02
C THR A 505 15.98 1.73 -61.35
N ASN A 506 16.82 1.92 -62.36
CA ASN A 506 16.66 1.25 -63.66
C ASN A 506 16.91 -0.28 -63.61
N ALA A 507 17.64 -0.75 -62.60
CA ALA A 507 17.88 -2.18 -62.38
C ALA A 507 16.63 -2.89 -61.82
N THR A 508 15.85 -2.20 -60.98
CA THR A 508 14.59 -2.72 -60.45
C THR A 508 13.43 -2.55 -61.43
N CYS A 509 13.31 -1.37 -62.03
CA CYS A 509 12.26 -1.03 -62.97
C CYS A 509 12.88 -0.53 -64.28
N PRO A 510 12.82 -1.29 -65.38
CA PRO A 510 13.33 -0.86 -66.67
C PRO A 510 12.81 0.53 -67.06
N CYS A 511 13.64 1.33 -67.73
CA CYS A 511 13.25 2.66 -68.18
C CYS A 511 12.10 2.57 -69.18
N LEU A 512 11.05 3.36 -68.99
CA LEU A 512 9.93 3.42 -69.92
C LEU A 512 10.37 4.12 -71.22
N SER A 513 9.76 3.71 -72.35
CA SER A 513 10.04 4.30 -73.66
C SER A 513 9.36 5.66 -73.88
N THR A 514 8.46 6.07 -72.99
CA THR A 514 7.78 7.36 -72.96
C THR A 514 7.51 7.77 -71.52
N SER A 515 7.55 9.07 -71.24
CA SER A 515 7.08 9.67 -69.99
C SER A 515 7.64 9.04 -68.69
N ASP A 516 8.84 8.44 -68.73
CA ASP A 516 9.50 7.96 -67.51
C ASP A 516 9.86 9.16 -66.63
N PRO A 517 9.33 9.25 -65.39
CA PRO A 517 9.60 10.37 -64.49
C PRO A 517 11.08 10.48 -64.09
N ARG A 518 11.88 9.44 -64.33
CA ARG A 518 13.31 9.39 -64.02
C ARG A 518 14.21 9.80 -65.20
N ALA A 519 13.64 10.04 -66.38
CA ALA A 519 14.39 10.38 -67.58
C ALA A 519 15.22 11.67 -67.39
N GLY A 520 16.52 11.59 -67.66
CA GLY A 520 17.45 12.73 -67.55
C GLY A 520 18.06 12.95 -66.16
N TYR A 521 17.67 12.19 -65.14
CA TYR A 521 18.19 12.31 -63.76
C TYR A 521 19.22 11.22 -63.40
N GLY A 522 19.99 10.75 -64.38
CA GLY A 522 21.06 9.74 -64.20
C GLY A 522 20.59 8.29 -64.04
N GLN A 523 19.32 8.05 -63.66
CA GLN A 523 18.75 6.70 -63.59
C GLN A 523 18.28 6.20 -64.96
N CYS A 524 17.66 7.08 -65.75
CA CYS A 524 17.24 6.77 -67.12
C CYS A 524 17.77 7.83 -68.09
N PRO A 525 18.13 7.44 -69.33
CA PRO A 525 18.45 8.37 -70.41
C PRO A 525 17.36 9.45 -70.57
N ALA A 526 17.73 10.67 -70.92
CA ALA A 526 16.74 11.71 -71.25
C ALA A 526 16.02 11.38 -72.56
N TYR A 527 14.83 11.91 -72.80
CA TYR A 527 14.21 11.84 -74.12
C TYR A 527 14.79 12.90 -75.06
N CYS A 528 15.02 12.55 -76.33
CA CYS A 528 15.51 13.51 -77.31
C CYS A 528 14.42 14.57 -77.61
N THR A 529 14.75 15.86 -77.51
CA THR A 529 13.79 16.96 -77.63
C THR A 529 13.83 17.69 -78.96
N SER A 530 14.92 17.57 -79.73
CA SER A 530 15.07 18.19 -81.05
C SER A 530 16.13 17.52 -81.92
N LYS A 531 16.13 17.91 -83.20
CA LYS A 531 17.07 17.48 -84.25
C LYS A 531 18.52 17.90 -83.99
N ASP A 532 18.75 19.01 -83.28
CA ASP A 532 20.08 19.62 -83.15
C ASP A 532 20.90 19.11 -81.94
N TYR A 533 20.33 18.26 -81.08
CA TYR A 533 20.98 17.74 -79.85
C TYR A 533 20.76 16.23 -79.58
N PRO A 534 21.15 15.30 -80.47
CA PRO A 534 21.19 13.89 -80.12
C PRO A 534 22.55 13.56 -79.51
N SER A 535 22.82 14.02 -78.29
CA SER A 535 23.94 13.43 -77.55
C SER A 535 23.64 11.94 -77.31
N GLN A 536 24.68 11.08 -77.22
CA GLN A 536 24.54 9.63 -77.01
C GLN A 536 23.69 9.25 -75.77
N SER A 537 23.38 10.22 -74.89
CA SER A 537 22.63 10.02 -73.66
C SER A 537 21.12 10.15 -73.79
N CYS A 538 20.56 10.46 -74.98
CA CYS A 538 19.11 10.53 -75.16
C CYS A 538 18.51 9.35 -75.95
N VAL A 539 17.27 8.98 -75.60
CA VAL A 539 16.44 7.95 -76.25
C VAL A 539 15.26 8.58 -76.99
N CYS A 540 14.85 7.97 -78.11
CA CYS A 540 13.70 8.44 -78.87
C CYS A 540 12.41 8.09 -78.13
N ASP A 541 11.60 9.11 -77.84
CA ASP A 541 10.32 8.97 -77.16
C ASP A 541 9.32 8.24 -78.08
N SER A 542 8.74 7.14 -77.60
CA SER A 542 7.72 6.38 -78.33
C SER A 542 6.33 7.03 -78.29
N ASN A 543 6.14 8.14 -77.58
CA ASN A 543 4.89 8.88 -77.53
C ASN A 543 4.48 9.37 -78.93
N PRO A 544 3.28 9.02 -79.43
CA PRO A 544 2.78 9.52 -80.71
C PRO A 544 2.67 11.04 -80.80
N ASN A 545 2.55 11.72 -79.65
CA ASN A 545 2.40 13.17 -79.53
C ASN A 545 3.71 13.86 -79.09
N ALA A 546 4.85 13.17 -79.09
CA ALA A 546 6.13 13.80 -78.78
C ALA A 546 6.43 14.95 -79.75
N SER A 547 6.99 16.04 -79.23
CA SER A 547 7.46 17.17 -80.07
C SER A 547 8.52 16.74 -81.10
N TYR A 548 9.15 15.59 -80.88
CA TYR A 548 10.08 14.97 -81.81
C TYR A 548 9.64 13.51 -82.06
N PRO A 549 8.87 13.25 -83.15
CA PRO A 549 8.24 11.95 -83.38
C PRO A 549 9.24 10.80 -83.45
N TYR A 550 8.86 9.63 -82.88
CA TYR A 550 9.74 8.45 -82.78
C TYR A 550 10.42 8.06 -84.09
N SER A 551 9.68 7.98 -85.21
CA SER A 551 10.22 7.59 -86.52
C SER A 551 11.20 8.63 -87.08
N THR A 552 10.89 9.92 -86.90
CA THR A 552 11.78 11.03 -87.26
C THR A 552 13.05 10.97 -86.42
N CYS A 553 12.92 10.84 -85.09
CA CYS A 553 14.04 10.71 -84.17
C CYS A 553 14.96 9.54 -84.51
N GLN A 554 14.40 8.35 -84.78
CA GLN A 554 15.20 7.16 -85.12
C GLN A 554 15.95 7.30 -86.45
N SER A 555 15.33 7.95 -87.44
CA SER A 555 15.96 8.17 -88.74
C SER A 555 17.04 9.25 -88.70
N GLU A 556 16.81 10.34 -87.98
CA GLU A 556 17.75 11.46 -87.85
C GLU A 556 18.89 11.20 -86.85
N LYS A 557 18.74 10.22 -85.94
CA LYS A 557 19.84 9.75 -85.07
C LYS A 557 21.01 9.18 -85.88
N LYS A 558 20.76 8.73 -87.12
CA LYS A 558 21.77 8.36 -88.13
C LYS A 558 21.90 9.47 -89.16
N CYS A 559 23.12 9.82 -89.56
CA CYS A 559 23.30 10.82 -90.60
C CYS A 559 22.73 10.32 -91.94
N ASN A 560 21.76 11.06 -92.50
CA ASN A 560 21.14 10.75 -93.79
C ASN A 560 21.48 11.78 -94.89
N VAL A 561 22.57 12.53 -94.69
CA VAL A 561 23.12 13.43 -95.70
C VAL A 561 24.38 12.81 -96.29
N SER A 562 24.69 13.17 -97.54
CA SER A 562 25.92 12.74 -98.22
C SER A 562 27.16 12.92 -97.35
N SER A 563 28.10 11.98 -97.43
CA SER A 563 29.41 12.08 -96.78
C SER A 563 30.22 13.33 -97.14
N SER A 564 29.90 13.98 -98.26
CA SER A 564 30.53 15.23 -98.68
C SER A 564 29.97 16.48 -97.98
N SER A 565 28.90 16.35 -97.20
CA SER A 565 28.25 17.47 -96.50
C SER A 565 28.93 17.79 -95.17
N THR A 566 28.62 18.96 -94.61
CA THR A 566 28.97 19.31 -93.22
C THR A 566 27.69 19.37 -92.40
N VAL A 567 27.69 18.71 -91.25
CA VAL A 567 26.62 18.81 -90.26
C VAL A 567 27.15 19.53 -89.02
N THR A 568 26.24 20.07 -88.22
CA THR A 568 26.59 20.59 -86.88
C THR A 568 27.28 19.48 -86.09
N LYS A 569 28.37 19.82 -85.39
CA LYS A 569 29.17 18.83 -84.68
C LYS A 569 28.29 18.00 -83.73
N ASP A 570 28.40 16.67 -83.84
CA ASP A 570 27.67 15.66 -83.06
C ASP A 570 26.14 15.65 -83.26
N SER A 571 25.60 16.30 -84.29
CA SER A 571 24.14 16.35 -84.53
C SER A 571 23.53 15.07 -85.10
N CYS A 572 24.35 14.08 -85.50
CA CYS A 572 23.92 12.75 -85.91
C CYS A 572 25.10 11.75 -85.84
N THR A 573 24.81 10.45 -85.78
CA THR A 573 25.84 9.39 -85.79
C THR A 573 26.19 9.00 -87.22
N CYS A 574 27.47 8.94 -87.56
CA CYS A 574 27.92 8.47 -88.86
C CYS A 574 27.42 7.03 -89.12
N SER A 575 27.11 6.70 -90.37
CA SER A 575 26.73 5.35 -90.79
C SER A 575 27.67 4.87 -91.90
N GLY A 576 27.67 3.56 -92.18
CA GLY A 576 28.52 2.98 -93.23
C GLY A 576 28.32 3.61 -94.62
N SER A 577 27.15 4.21 -94.88
CA SER A 577 26.81 4.84 -96.17
C SER A 577 26.93 6.37 -96.17
N ASN A 578 26.87 7.01 -95.00
CA ASN A 578 26.79 8.47 -94.85
C ASN A 578 27.60 8.95 -93.63
N HIS A 579 28.69 9.66 -93.89
CA HIS A 579 29.67 10.15 -92.89
C HIS A 579 30.08 11.61 -93.17
N PRO A 580 29.15 12.57 -93.05
CA PRO A 580 29.44 13.99 -93.28
C PRO A 580 30.41 14.56 -92.24
N THR A 581 31.15 15.60 -92.61
CA THR A 581 32.03 16.30 -91.67
C THR A 581 31.24 16.87 -90.50
N GLY A 582 31.65 16.55 -89.26
CA GLY A 582 30.92 16.93 -88.04
C GLY A 582 30.01 15.83 -87.48
N CYS A 583 29.77 14.73 -88.19
CA CYS A 583 29.06 13.58 -87.59
C CYS A 583 29.89 12.93 -86.48
N ARG A 584 29.19 12.31 -85.53
CA ARG A 584 29.81 11.55 -84.45
C ARG A 584 30.09 10.11 -84.91
N CYS A 585 31.33 9.64 -84.73
CA CYS A 585 31.66 8.25 -85.09
C CYS A 585 30.90 7.23 -84.22
N PRO A 586 30.40 6.12 -84.81
CA PRO A 586 29.77 5.03 -84.05
C PRO A 586 30.76 4.34 -83.11
N SER A 587 30.28 3.86 -81.97
CA SER A 587 31.08 3.25 -80.89
C SER A 587 31.60 1.83 -81.21
N GLU A 588 30.97 1.14 -82.16
CA GLU A 588 31.35 -0.22 -82.56
C GLU A 588 32.22 -0.19 -83.82
N THR A 589 33.40 -0.79 -83.74
CA THR A 589 34.40 -0.82 -84.82
C THR A 589 33.95 -1.59 -86.06
N THR A 590 32.94 -2.46 -85.94
CA THR A 590 32.35 -3.21 -87.06
C THR A 590 31.55 -2.34 -88.03
N GLN A 591 31.19 -1.11 -87.64
CA GLN A 591 30.46 -0.16 -88.48
C GLN A 591 31.38 0.88 -89.16
N LEU A 592 32.70 0.78 -88.95
CA LEU A 592 33.73 1.65 -89.53
C LEU A 592 34.41 0.92 -90.71
N THR A 593 33.78 0.90 -91.88
CA THR A 593 34.32 0.23 -93.09
C THR A 593 34.55 1.18 -94.26
N GLY A 594 34.65 2.49 -94.00
CA GLY A 594 34.82 3.54 -95.01
C GLY A 594 35.87 4.55 -94.59
#